data_AF-A0A8T5R094-F1
#
_entry.id   AF-A0A8T5R094-F1
#
_cell.length_a   1.000
_cell.length_b   1.000
_cell.length_c   1.000
_cell.angle_alpha   90.00
_cell.angle_beta   90.00
_cell.angle_gamma   90.00
#
_symmetry.space_group_name_H-M   'P 1'
#
loop_
_entity.id
_entity.type
_entity.pdbx_description
1 polymer ?
#
loop_
_entity_poly.entity_id
_entity_poly.type
_entity_poly.pdbx_seq_one_letter_code
_entity_poly.pdbx_strand_id
1 'polypeptide(L)'
;MGKFIRSDESNLVGCSPDGLIGDKGLTEIKCPFFTKNHVKHLVEGAPIDYQQQMQFQMFVWKREWNDFVSFDPRVEPPYDLYIKRYMR
;
A
#
# COMPACT_ATOMS: atom_id res chain seq x y z
N MET A 1 -8.47 -11.14 2.04
CA MET A 1 -9.42 -10.51 1.09
C MET A 1 -9.70 -9.10 1.57
N GLY A 2 -9.31 -8.07 0.80
CA GLY A 2 -9.53 -6.68 1.15
C GLY A 2 -11.03 -6.40 1.38
N LYS A 3 -11.35 -5.70 2.46
CA LYS A 3 -12.71 -5.25 2.77
C LYS A 3 -12.74 -3.75 2.57
N PHE A 4 -13.75 -3.24 1.86
CA PHE A 4 -14.04 -1.81 1.91
C PHE A 4 -14.70 -1.50 3.25
N ILE A 5 -14.13 -0.58 4.02
CA ILE A 5 -14.77 -0.04 5.23
C ILE A 5 -14.95 1.45 5.10
N ARG A 6 -15.99 1.96 5.77
CA ARG A 6 -16.19 3.39 5.98
C ARG A 6 -15.66 3.79 7.35
N SER A 7 -15.30 5.05 7.53
CA SER A 7 -15.06 5.59 8.87
C SER A 7 -16.31 5.39 9.72
N ASP A 8 -16.12 4.85 10.91
CA ASP A 8 -17.17 4.63 11.90
C ASP A 8 -17.82 5.93 12.36
N GLU A 9 -17.04 7.01 12.44
CA GLU A 9 -17.49 8.30 12.98
C GLU A 9 -18.35 9.13 12.02
N SER A 10 -17.99 9.20 10.73
CA SER A 10 -18.69 10.06 9.76
C SER A 10 -19.43 9.30 8.68
N ASN A 11 -19.06 8.04 8.38
CA ASN A 11 -19.56 7.27 7.22
C ASN A 11 -19.46 7.97 5.85
N LEU A 12 -18.76 9.11 5.77
CA LEU A 12 -18.57 9.91 4.56
C LEU A 12 -17.35 9.48 3.77
N VAL A 13 -16.41 8.79 4.42
CA VAL A 13 -15.11 8.41 3.86
C VAL A 13 -14.88 6.92 4.06
N GLY A 14 -14.16 6.28 3.16
CA GLY A 14 -13.87 4.86 3.26
C GLY A 14 -12.73 4.43 2.35
N CYS A 15 -12.14 3.27 2.64
CA CYS A 15 -11.03 2.72 1.88
C CYS A 15 -11.02 1.20 1.94
N SER A 16 -10.28 0.60 1.00
CA SER A 16 -10.02 -0.84 0.94
C SER A 16 -8.52 -1.06 0.79
N PRO A 17 -7.76 -1.27 1.88
CA PRO A 17 -6.39 -1.76 1.77
C PRO A 17 -6.40 -3.17 1.17
N ASP A 18 -5.30 -3.56 0.52
CA ASP A 18 -5.18 -4.89 -0.08
C ASP A 18 -5.13 -5.99 0.99
N GLY A 19 -4.63 -5.66 2.18
CA GLY A 19 -4.64 -6.57 3.32
C GLY A 19 -4.52 -5.90 4.69
N LEU A 20 -4.93 -6.64 5.71
CA LEU A 20 -4.67 -6.35 7.12
C LEU A 20 -3.51 -7.23 7.59
N ILE A 21 -2.52 -6.65 8.26
CA ILE A 21 -1.39 -7.38 8.82
C ILE A 21 -1.43 -7.29 10.34
N GLY A 22 -1.80 -8.41 10.98
CA GLY A 22 -2.01 -8.47 12.43
C GLY A 22 -2.98 -7.39 12.92
N ASP A 23 -2.70 -6.85 14.11
CA ASP A 23 -3.58 -5.87 14.77
C ASP A 23 -3.25 -4.41 14.44
N LYS A 24 -2.07 -4.15 13.88
CA LYS A 24 -1.52 -2.79 13.74
C LYS A 24 -1.14 -2.39 12.32
N GLY A 25 -1.06 -3.35 11.40
CA GLY A 25 -0.55 -3.11 10.06
C GLY A 25 -1.58 -3.23 8.96
N LEU A 26 -1.24 -2.63 7.82
CA LEU A 26 -1.92 -2.73 6.53
C LEU A 26 -0.89 -3.09 5.44
N THR A 27 -1.36 -3.48 4.26
CA THR A 27 -0.54 -3.52 3.05
C THR A 27 -1.28 -2.93 1.86
N GLU A 28 -0.51 -2.27 1.00
CA GLU A 28 -0.93 -1.74 -0.29
C GLU A 28 0.00 -2.30 -1.38
N ILE A 29 -0.57 -3.08 -2.29
CA ILE A 29 0.13 -3.87 -3.30
C ILE A 29 -0.14 -3.27 -4.68
N LYS A 30 0.93 -2.91 -5.38
CA LYS A 30 0.87 -2.46 -6.77
C LYS A 30 1.55 -3.50 -7.67
N CYS A 31 0.87 -3.85 -8.76
CA CYS A 31 1.43 -4.59 -9.88
C CYS A 31 1.42 -3.68 -11.12
N PRO A 32 2.41 -2.77 -11.29
CA PRO A 32 2.34 -1.74 -12.32
C PRO A 32 2.32 -2.32 -13.73
N PHE A 33 1.46 -1.77 -14.60
CA PHE A 33 1.39 -2.23 -16.00
C PHE A 33 2.72 -2.06 -16.74
N PHE A 34 3.47 -1.00 -16.48
CA PHE A 34 4.78 -0.78 -17.09
C PHE A 34 5.92 -1.07 -16.10
N THR A 35 6.87 -1.90 -16.49
CA THR A 35 8.04 -2.26 -15.66
C THR A 35 8.85 -1.07 -15.19
N LYS A 36 8.94 0.00 -16.00
CA LYS A 36 9.61 1.25 -15.59
C LYS A 36 9.04 1.85 -14.30
N ASN A 37 7.75 1.65 -14.01
CA ASN A 37 7.13 2.16 -12.78
C ASN A 37 7.53 1.29 -11.58
N HIS A 38 7.59 -0.04 -11.74
CA HIS A 38 8.13 -0.92 -10.71
C HIS A 38 9.60 -0.58 -10.41
N VAL A 39 10.42 -0.37 -11.46
CA VAL A 39 11.82 0.06 -11.31
C VAL A 39 11.92 1.41 -10.60
N LYS A 40 11.03 2.36 -10.91
CA LYS A 40 10.96 3.63 -10.18
C LYS A 40 10.66 3.41 -8.69
N HIS A 41 9.74 2.50 -8.34
CA HIS A 41 9.45 2.17 -6.95
C HIS A 41 10.65 1.54 -6.23
N LEU A 42 11.45 0.69 -6.90
CA LEU A 42 12.68 0.14 -6.31
C LEU A 42 13.66 1.23 -5.88
N VAL A 43 13.80 2.29 -6.70
CA VAL A 43 14.78 3.36 -6.48
C VAL A 43 14.25 4.45 -5.56
N GLU A 44 13.01 4.90 -5.78
CA GLU A 44 12.44 6.08 -5.12
C GLU A 44 11.44 5.73 -4.00
N GLY A 45 10.93 4.50 -3.97
CA GLY A 45 9.84 4.07 -3.10
C GLY A 45 8.45 4.44 -3.67
N ALA A 46 7.45 4.45 -2.78
CA ALA A 46 6.09 4.81 -3.15
C ALA A 46 6.01 6.28 -3.59
N PRO A 47 5.38 6.62 -4.73
CA PRO A 47 5.11 8.00 -5.11
C PRO A 47 4.12 8.65 -4.12
N ILE A 48 4.06 9.99 -4.13
CA ILE A 48 3.36 10.78 -3.11
C ILE A 48 1.85 10.48 -3.02
N ASP A 49 1.21 10.19 -4.15
CA ASP A 49 -0.21 9.82 -4.22
C ASP A 49 -0.47 8.48 -3.50
N TYR A 50 0.42 7.50 -3.65
CA TYR A 50 0.32 6.23 -2.90
C TYR A 50 0.65 6.42 -1.41
N GLN A 51 1.58 7.31 -1.07
CA GLN A 51 1.80 7.66 0.34
C GLN A 51 0.54 8.28 0.95
N GLN A 52 -0.11 9.22 0.25
CA GLN A 52 -1.39 9.81 0.70
C GLN A 52 -2.49 8.76 0.82
N GLN A 53 -2.59 7.84 -0.14
CA GLN A 53 -3.52 6.71 -0.10
C GLN A 53 -3.29 5.85 1.17
N MET A 54 -2.04 5.47 1.45
CA MET A 54 -1.69 4.66 2.61
C MET A 54 -1.95 5.39 3.93
N GLN A 55 -1.62 6.68 4.02
CA GLN A 55 -1.92 7.51 5.19
C GLN A 55 -3.41 7.58 5.47
N PHE A 56 -4.22 7.76 4.43
CA PHE A 56 -5.67 7.76 4.54
C PHE A 56 -6.22 6.38 4.95
N GLN A 57 -5.66 5.30 4.44
CA GLN A 57 -6.03 3.95 4.88
C GLN A 57 -5.74 3.73 6.37
N MET A 58 -4.56 4.13 6.86
CA MET A 58 -4.22 4.05 8.27
C MET A 58 -5.13 4.90 9.16
N PHE A 59 -5.56 6.07 8.65
CA PHE A 59 -6.56 6.91 9.31
C PHE A 59 -7.91 6.19 9.46
N VAL A 60 -8.47 5.68 8.36
CA VAL A 60 -9.80 5.01 8.36
C VAL A 60 -9.79 3.72 9.18
N TRP A 61 -8.73 2.92 9.10
CA TRP A 61 -8.62 1.64 9.81
C TRP A 61 -8.07 1.74 11.23
N LYS A 62 -7.68 2.95 11.67
CA LYS A 62 -7.03 3.21 12.96
C LYS A 62 -5.79 2.32 13.18
N ARG A 63 -4.91 2.26 12.16
CA ARG A 63 -3.67 1.44 12.13
C ARG A 63 -2.41 2.30 12.21
N GLU A 64 -1.27 1.67 12.51
CA GLU A 64 0.00 2.35 12.83
C GLU A 64 0.96 2.42 11.64
N TRP A 65 0.87 1.46 10.71
CA TRP A 65 1.77 1.38 9.57
C TRP A 65 1.12 0.67 8.37
N ASN A 66 1.69 0.89 7.19
CA ASN A 66 1.32 0.24 5.94
C ASN A 66 2.57 -0.22 5.18
N ASP A 67 2.61 -1.49 4.77
CA ASP A 67 3.65 -2.02 3.90
C ASP A 67 3.27 -1.78 2.43
N PHE A 68 3.97 -0.84 1.79
CA PHE A 68 3.90 -0.64 0.36
C PHE A 68 4.65 -1.76 -0.35
N VAL A 69 3.97 -2.44 -1.26
CA VAL A 69 4.52 -3.51 -2.09
C VAL A 69 4.42 -3.10 -3.54
N SER A 70 5.51 -3.24 -4.28
CA SER A 70 5.51 -3.19 -5.74
C SER A 70 6.02 -4.53 -6.25
N PHE A 71 5.26 -5.20 -7.11
CA PHE A 71 5.62 -6.49 -7.70
C PHE A 71 5.54 -6.45 -9.22
N ASP A 72 6.53 -7.01 -9.91
CA ASP A 72 6.50 -7.17 -11.36
C ASP A 72 7.09 -8.54 -11.77
N PRO A 73 6.26 -9.51 -12.21
CA PRO A 73 6.72 -10.86 -12.56
C PRO A 73 7.56 -10.91 -13.85
N ARG A 74 7.76 -9.78 -14.55
CA ARG A 74 8.62 -9.68 -15.73
C ARG A 74 10.06 -9.31 -15.37
N VAL A 75 10.31 -8.93 -14.12
CA VAL A 75 11.65 -8.62 -13.59
C VAL A 75 12.18 -9.87 -12.91
N GLU A 76 13.49 -10.10 -12.96
CA GLU A 76 14.12 -11.24 -12.31
C GLU A 76 14.35 -10.98 -10.79
N PRO A 77 14.20 -12.01 -9.94
CA PRO A 77 14.58 -11.91 -8.53
C PRO A 77 16.05 -11.50 -8.33
N PRO A 78 16.37 -10.74 -7.26
CA PRO A 78 15.48 -10.33 -6.16
C PRO A 78 14.77 -8.99 -6.42
N TYR A 79 14.77 -8.49 -7.66
CA TYR A 79 14.22 -7.18 -8.00
C TYR A 79 12.77 -7.23 -8.49
N ASP A 80 12.15 -8.41 -8.53
CA ASP A 80 10.76 -8.61 -8.87
C ASP A 80 9.81 -8.15 -7.76
N LEU A 81 10.30 -8.07 -6.51
CA LEU A 81 9.56 -7.69 -5.33
C LEU A 81 10.23 -6.55 -4.55
N TYR A 82 9.51 -5.45 -4.38
CA TYR A 82 9.87 -4.34 -3.51
C TYR A 82 8.88 -4.24 -2.36
N ILE A 83 9.39 -4.13 -1.12
CA ILE A 83 8.56 -3.89 0.07
C ILE A 83 9.19 -2.78 0.90
N LYS A 84 8.40 -1.77 1.28
CA LYS A 84 8.81 -0.73 2.22
C LYS A 84 7.67 -0.36 3.17
N ARG A 85 7.98 -0.34 4.48
CA ARG A 85 7.06 0.11 5.52
C ARG A 85 6.98 1.63 5.59
N TYR A 86 5.76 2.14 5.61
CA TYR A 86 5.45 3.55 5.88
C TYR A 86 4.71 3.65 7.21
N MET A 87 5.22 4.48 8.11
CA MET A 87 4.58 4.77 9.39
C MET A 87 3.52 5.85 9.22
N ARG A 88 2.49 5.81 10.08
CA ARG A 88 1.52 6.89 10.22
C ARG A 88 2.17 8.19 10.72
#